data_AF-A0A820G649-F1
#
_entry.id   AF-A0A820G649-F1
#
_cell.length_a   1.000
_cell.length_b   1.000
_cell.length_c   1.000
_cell.angle_alpha   90.00
_cell.angle_beta   90.00
_cell.angle_gamma   90.00
#
_symmetry.space_group_name_H-M   'P 1'
#
loop_
_entity.id
_entity.type
_entity.pdbx_description
1 polymer ?
#
loop_
_entity_poly.entity_id
_entity_poly.type
_entity_poly.pdbx_seq_one_letter_code
_entity_poly.pdbx_strand_id
1 'polypeptide(L)'
;NPALDTDPNYRQHILDCLPRVWMCDGVFVSTVERNQVDEFFTQSSLTQKPVRRKLVRDAFMPTNLKDRSVNGLFGSKATELLAKFPMNCFVNPELDRKRIKHLASTIQDLSLTEMKYQPEKRHLEFLTENRHNLYRMIDLREAHIEEFNMLLILLVTDLLFKIPDELLDNVMDVTHIKSIGNLNIAHVFSSDDQLKLMIASLVHASARIDRDENHPSAFYDKLFNSLSIVLTNQMRQFSSSNTNQNNGLISEAKSIVCLEVMQVFIMCPLFYTLIDDSNVNSIMKQALGRSPAYGSIKDVLQSFVADQVKARFE
;
A
#
# COMPACT_ATOMS: atom_id res chain seq x y z
N ASN A 1 -9.75 13.87 -14.83
CA ASN A 1 -9.27 14.56 -16.06
C ASN A 1 -8.35 13.56 -16.75
N PRO A 2 -8.79 12.89 -17.82
CA PRO A 2 -8.07 11.76 -18.40
C PRO A 2 -6.66 12.10 -18.90
N ALA A 3 -6.43 13.37 -19.27
CA ALA A 3 -5.12 13.84 -19.73
C ALA A 3 -4.08 13.96 -18.60
N LEU A 4 -4.50 13.90 -17.33
CA LEU A 4 -3.60 13.85 -16.18
C LEU A 4 -3.14 12.41 -15.88
N ASP A 5 -3.94 11.41 -16.22
CA ASP A 5 -3.62 10.00 -15.95
C ASP A 5 -2.49 9.47 -16.84
N THR A 6 -2.25 10.12 -17.99
CA THR A 6 -1.18 9.80 -18.94
C THR A 6 0.09 10.63 -18.73
N ASP A 7 0.08 11.58 -17.79
CA ASP A 7 1.25 12.41 -17.51
C ASP A 7 2.26 11.65 -16.64
N PRO A 8 3.49 11.39 -17.12
CA PRO A 8 4.51 10.70 -16.33
C PRO A 8 4.89 11.44 -15.04
N ASN A 9 4.66 12.75 -14.98
CA ASN A 9 4.97 13.58 -13.82
C ASN A 9 3.72 13.96 -13.00
N TYR A 10 2.60 13.27 -13.21
CA TYR A 10 1.32 13.54 -12.55
C TYR A 10 1.46 13.67 -11.02
N ARG A 11 2.12 12.69 -10.40
CA ARG A 11 2.29 12.66 -8.94
C ARG A 11 3.12 13.85 -8.45
N GLN A 12 4.24 14.16 -9.11
CA GLN A 12 5.09 15.30 -8.78
C GLN A 12 4.31 16.61 -8.88
N HIS A 13 3.50 16.77 -9.93
CA HIS A 13 2.63 17.93 -10.08
C HIS A 13 1.59 18.05 -8.97
N ILE A 14 0.93 16.95 -8.58
CA ILE A 14 -0.04 16.98 -7.47
C ILE A 14 0.64 17.39 -6.17
N LEU A 15 1.79 16.80 -5.86
CA LEU A 15 2.49 17.06 -4.61
C LEU A 15 3.00 18.50 -4.52
N ASP A 16 3.40 19.09 -5.64
CA ASP A 16 3.75 20.51 -5.74
C ASP A 16 2.52 21.42 -5.54
N CYS A 17 1.37 21.05 -6.11
CA CYS A 17 0.13 21.82 -6.01
C CYS A 17 -0.57 21.69 -4.65
N LEU A 18 -0.45 20.52 -4.01
CA LEU A 18 -1.08 20.16 -2.74
C LEU A 18 -0.02 19.73 -1.71
N PRO A 19 0.83 20.67 -1.25
CA PRO A 19 1.97 20.36 -0.38
C PRO A 19 1.58 19.83 1.01
N ARG A 20 0.28 19.79 1.34
CA ARG A 20 -0.24 19.30 2.63
C ARG A 20 -0.97 17.96 2.53
N VAL A 21 -1.10 17.39 1.35
CA VAL A 21 -1.79 16.10 1.17
C VAL A 21 -0.98 14.97 1.79
N TRP A 22 -1.57 14.12 2.64
CA TRP A 22 -0.84 13.00 3.28
C TRP A 22 -0.85 11.72 2.45
N MET A 23 -1.88 11.52 1.64
CA MET A 23 -2.02 10.36 0.75
C MET A 23 -2.46 10.82 -0.63
N CYS A 24 -1.85 10.26 -1.66
CA CYS A 24 -2.24 10.48 -3.05
C CYS A 24 -2.43 9.11 -3.70
N ASP A 25 -3.63 8.87 -4.25
CA ASP A 25 -4.05 7.59 -4.85
C ASP A 25 -3.80 6.36 -3.97
N GLY A 26 -4.01 6.48 -2.66
CA GLY A 26 -3.76 5.40 -1.71
C GLY A 26 -2.30 5.15 -1.36
N VAL A 27 -1.37 6.00 -1.83
CA VAL A 27 0.05 5.93 -1.45
C VAL A 27 0.43 7.14 -0.60
N PHE A 28 1.00 6.86 0.57
CA PHE A 28 1.44 7.87 1.51
C PHE A 28 2.54 8.77 0.92
N VAL A 29 2.48 10.06 1.26
CA VAL A 29 3.41 11.09 0.80
C VAL A 29 4.40 11.42 1.91
N SER A 30 5.60 10.85 1.80
CA SER A 30 6.66 11.02 2.79
C SER A 30 7.40 12.34 2.66
N THR A 31 8.15 12.67 3.69
CA THR A 31 9.07 13.81 3.75
C THR A 31 10.09 13.76 2.62
N VAL A 32 10.71 12.60 2.41
CA VAL A 32 11.73 12.41 1.37
C VAL A 32 11.14 12.65 -0.02
N GLU A 33 9.92 12.16 -0.28
CA GLU A 33 9.23 12.40 -1.54
C GLU A 33 8.98 13.89 -1.79
N ARG A 34 8.58 14.64 -0.77
CA ARG A 34 8.35 16.09 -0.92
C ARG A 34 9.63 16.83 -1.28
N ASN A 35 10.74 16.47 -0.64
CA ASN A 35 12.04 17.06 -0.95
C ASN A 35 12.46 16.72 -2.40
N GLN A 36 12.26 15.47 -2.83
CA GLN A 36 12.51 15.04 -4.21
C GLN A 36 11.67 15.82 -5.23
N VAL A 37 10.42 16.19 -4.90
CA VAL A 37 9.58 17.00 -5.78
C VAL A 37 10.13 18.42 -5.92
N ASP A 38 10.54 19.05 -4.82
CA ASP A 38 11.16 20.38 -4.84
C ASP A 38 12.49 20.36 -5.63
N GLU A 39 13.31 19.33 -5.44
CA GLU A 39 14.53 19.10 -6.22
C GLU A 39 14.23 18.85 -7.70
N PHE A 40 13.22 18.03 -8.02
CA PHE A 40 12.82 17.70 -9.38
C PHE A 40 12.51 18.95 -10.22
N PHE A 41 11.70 19.87 -9.70
CA PHE A 41 11.38 21.10 -10.43
C PHE A 41 12.59 22.03 -10.55
N THR A 42 13.45 22.05 -9.53
CA THR A 42 14.69 22.84 -9.55
C THR A 42 15.64 22.31 -10.62
N GLN A 43 15.89 21.00 -10.65
CA GLN A 43 16.76 20.35 -11.62
C GLN A 43 16.17 20.38 -13.02
N SER A 44 14.87 20.17 -13.17
CA SER A 44 14.19 20.21 -14.46
C SER A 44 14.32 21.58 -15.12
N SER A 45 14.32 22.67 -14.34
CA SER A 45 14.53 24.03 -14.85
C SER A 45 15.87 24.23 -15.56
N LEU A 46 16.87 23.39 -15.24
CA LEU A 46 18.22 23.43 -15.83
C LEU A 46 18.34 22.58 -17.10
N THR A 47 17.29 21.84 -17.48
CA THR A 47 17.29 20.95 -18.65
C THR A 47 16.84 21.67 -19.92
N GLN A 48 17.16 21.10 -21.09
CA GLN A 48 16.77 21.65 -22.40
C GLN A 48 15.24 21.71 -22.61
N LYS A 49 14.48 20.86 -21.91
CA LYS A 49 13.01 20.83 -21.93
C LYS A 49 12.49 20.86 -20.50
N PRO A 50 12.43 22.05 -19.88
CA PRO A 50 12.05 22.16 -18.48
C PRO A 50 10.59 21.82 -18.26
N VAL A 51 10.34 20.95 -17.28
CA VAL A 51 9.01 20.64 -16.77
C VAL A 51 8.58 21.81 -15.89
N ARG A 52 7.59 22.57 -16.34
CA ARG A 52 7.09 23.75 -15.63
C ARG A 52 6.04 23.36 -14.59
N ARG A 53 6.04 24.08 -13.47
CA ARG A 53 4.94 23.99 -12.49
C ARG A 53 3.64 24.37 -13.19
N LYS A 54 2.64 23.50 -13.09
CA LYS A 54 1.34 23.67 -13.76
C LYS A 54 0.45 24.69 -13.06
N LEU A 55 0.65 24.88 -11.75
CA LEU A 55 -0.08 25.82 -10.91
C LEU A 55 0.89 26.52 -9.98
N VAL A 56 0.47 27.67 -9.45
CA VAL A 56 1.23 28.38 -8.40
C VAL A 56 1.17 27.56 -7.11
N ARG A 57 2.28 27.51 -6.36
CA ARG A 57 2.32 26.89 -5.02
C ARG A 57 1.22 27.53 -4.17
N ASP A 58 0.44 26.71 -3.46
CA ASP A 58 -0.74 27.13 -2.67
C ASP A 58 -1.93 27.69 -3.48
N ALA A 59 -2.01 27.44 -4.80
CA ALA A 59 -3.20 27.77 -5.59
C ALA A 59 -4.50 27.17 -5.01
N PHE A 60 -4.38 26.03 -4.33
CA PHE A 60 -5.46 25.39 -3.58
C PHE A 60 -5.35 25.69 -2.09
N MET A 61 -5.76 26.88 -1.68
CA MET A 61 -6.16 27.12 -0.30
C MET A 61 -7.64 26.72 -0.13
N PRO A 62 -7.97 25.70 0.69
CA PRO A 62 -9.37 25.45 1.05
C PRO A 62 -10.00 26.71 1.63
N THR A 63 -11.29 26.92 1.35
CA THR A 63 -12.10 28.07 1.81
C THR A 63 -11.94 28.34 3.30
N ASN A 64 -11.87 27.28 4.11
CA ASN A 64 -11.63 27.34 5.56
C ASN A 64 -10.31 28.02 5.97
N LEU A 65 -9.31 28.08 5.08
CA LEU A 65 -8.05 28.79 5.28
C LEU A 65 -8.06 30.21 4.69
N LYS A 66 -8.88 30.47 3.66
CA LYS A 66 -9.11 31.83 3.13
C LYS A 66 -9.94 32.68 4.09
N ASP A 67 -10.93 32.08 4.76
CA ASP A 67 -11.85 32.76 5.67
C ASP A 67 -11.37 32.75 7.14
N ARG A 68 -10.10 32.38 7.36
CA ARG A 68 -9.50 32.22 8.69
C ARG A 68 -9.43 33.52 9.50
N SER A 69 -9.47 34.67 8.83
CA SER A 69 -9.52 36.01 9.44
C SER A 69 -10.94 36.54 9.63
N VAL A 70 -11.98 35.91 9.06
CA VAL A 70 -13.34 36.46 9.00
C VAL A 70 -14.36 35.68 9.84
N ASN A 71 -14.28 34.34 9.94
CA ASN A 71 -15.42 33.56 10.48
C ASN A 71 -15.20 32.77 11.80
N GLY A 72 -13.99 32.32 12.16
CA GLY A 72 -13.83 31.38 13.30
C GLY A 72 -14.79 30.16 13.22
N LEU A 73 -15.12 29.42 14.28
CA LEU A 73 -14.32 28.37 14.91
C LEU A 73 -14.19 27.14 13.99
N PHE A 74 -12.99 26.55 13.91
CA PHE A 74 -12.86 25.16 13.46
C PHE A 74 -13.72 24.24 14.35
N GLY A 75 -14.41 23.25 13.76
CA GLY A 75 -15.03 22.18 14.56
C GLY A 75 -13.99 21.49 15.43
N SER A 76 -14.38 20.93 16.58
CA SER A 76 -13.46 20.34 17.57
C SER A 76 -12.40 19.41 16.96
N LYS A 77 -12.81 18.57 16.00
CA LYS A 77 -11.91 17.65 15.28
C LYS A 77 -10.90 18.36 14.36
N ALA A 78 -11.29 19.45 13.72
CA ALA A 78 -10.38 20.26 12.90
C ALA A 78 -9.42 21.08 13.78
N THR A 79 -9.87 21.59 14.94
CA THR A 79 -9.02 22.23 15.94
C THR A 79 -8.00 21.24 16.51
N GLU A 80 -8.43 20.03 16.85
CA GLU A 80 -7.55 18.95 17.31
C GLU A 80 -6.52 18.56 16.25
N LEU A 81 -6.93 18.44 14.98
CA LEU A 81 -6.02 18.13 13.88
C LEU A 81 -5.00 19.25 13.65
N LEU A 82 -5.41 20.52 13.72
CA LEU A 82 -4.50 21.66 13.60
C LEU A 82 -3.56 21.80 14.80
N ALA A 83 -4.01 21.39 15.99
CA ALA A 83 -3.17 21.36 17.18
C ALA A 83 -2.11 20.25 17.10
N LYS A 84 -2.48 19.08 16.58
CA LYS A 84 -1.58 17.92 16.41
C LYS A 84 -0.64 18.07 15.21
N PHE A 85 -1.12 18.68 14.12
CA PHE A 85 -0.39 18.88 12.87
C PHE A 85 -0.44 20.35 12.44
N PRO A 86 0.35 21.22 13.09
CA PRO A 86 0.45 22.63 12.71
C PRO A 86 0.80 22.84 11.23
N MET A 87 0.22 23.87 10.64
CA MET A 87 0.41 24.21 9.23
C MET A 87 1.84 24.60 8.84
N ASN A 88 2.66 24.96 9.83
CA ASN A 88 4.05 25.40 9.67
C ASN A 88 5.04 24.37 10.22
N CYS A 89 4.64 23.10 10.39
CA CYS A 89 5.55 22.06 10.86
C CYS A 89 6.63 21.77 9.82
N PHE A 90 7.88 21.64 10.31
CA PHE A 90 8.96 21.06 9.54
C PHE A 90 8.60 19.64 9.14
N VAL A 91 8.93 19.29 7.90
CA VAL A 91 8.68 17.97 7.33
C VAL A 91 9.78 17.05 7.87
N ASN A 92 9.42 16.08 8.70
CA ASN A 92 10.37 15.12 9.28
C ASN A 92 9.75 13.70 9.36
N PRO A 93 10.57 12.64 9.42
CA PRO A 93 10.09 11.26 9.48
C PRO A 93 9.21 10.95 10.70
N GLU A 94 9.50 11.56 11.87
CA GLU A 94 8.67 11.39 13.07
C GLU A 94 7.24 11.90 12.88
N LEU A 95 7.08 13.04 12.19
CA LEU A 95 5.79 13.61 11.84
C LEU A 95 5.07 12.70 10.85
N ASP A 96 5.78 12.07 9.91
CA ASP A 96 5.20 11.10 9.00
C ASP A 96 4.69 9.86 9.74
N ARG A 97 5.44 9.32 10.71
CA ARG A 97 4.94 8.25 11.60
C ARG A 97 3.68 8.69 12.35
N LYS A 98 3.67 9.90 12.91
CA LYS A 98 2.48 10.46 13.59
C LYS A 98 1.28 10.59 12.64
N ARG A 99 1.50 11.00 11.39
CA ARG A 99 0.45 11.10 10.35
C ARG A 99 -0.12 9.73 10.02
N ILE A 100 0.72 8.72 9.81
CA ILE A 100 0.27 7.35 9.54
C ILE A 100 -0.55 6.81 10.72
N LYS A 101 -0.09 7.02 11.96
CA LYS A 101 -0.85 6.64 13.16
C LYS A 101 -2.22 7.33 13.26
N HIS A 102 -2.29 8.61 12.87
CA HIS A 102 -3.56 9.33 12.80
C HIS A 102 -4.48 8.79 11.70
N LEU A 103 -3.93 8.46 10.53
CA LEU A 103 -4.68 7.83 9.44
C LEU A 103 -5.22 6.47 9.86
N ALA A 104 -4.40 5.65 10.51
CA ALA A 104 -4.81 4.35 11.05
C ALA A 104 -5.98 4.48 12.04
N SER A 105 -5.89 5.44 12.97
CA SER A 105 -6.99 5.73 13.90
C SER A 105 -8.25 6.20 13.18
N THR A 106 -8.09 7.04 12.16
CA THR A 106 -9.23 7.57 11.37
C THR A 106 -9.92 6.47 10.58
N ILE A 107 -9.16 5.58 9.93
CA ILE A 107 -9.70 4.43 9.20
C ILE A 107 -10.46 3.52 10.16
N GLN A 108 -9.90 3.23 11.33
CA GLN A 108 -10.57 2.41 12.33
C GLN A 108 -11.89 3.04 12.80
N ASP A 109 -11.89 4.33 13.13
CA ASP A 109 -13.10 5.05 13.55
C ASP A 109 -14.18 5.07 12.45
N LEU A 110 -13.78 5.27 11.19
CA LEU A 110 -14.69 5.25 10.05
C LEU A 110 -15.31 3.87 9.86
N SER A 111 -14.50 2.81 9.81
CA SER A 111 -14.99 1.44 9.66
C SER A 111 -15.91 1.03 10.82
N LEU A 112 -15.55 1.36 12.07
CA LEU A 112 -16.42 1.11 13.22
C LEU A 112 -17.73 1.90 13.15
N THR A 113 -17.71 3.09 12.57
CA THR A 113 -18.91 3.89 12.37
C THR A 113 -19.80 3.29 11.28
N GLU A 114 -19.22 2.89 10.15
CA GLU A 114 -19.95 2.19 9.08
C GLU A 114 -20.63 0.91 9.59
N MET A 115 -19.93 0.10 10.39
CA MET A 115 -20.50 -1.10 11.01
C MET A 115 -21.71 -0.83 11.91
N LYS A 116 -21.77 0.34 12.58
CA LYS A 116 -22.94 0.70 13.39
C LYS A 116 -24.17 0.95 12.53
N TYR A 117 -23.99 1.50 11.34
CA TYR A 117 -25.08 1.83 10.42
C TYR A 117 -25.38 0.72 9.40
N GLN A 118 -24.46 -0.25 9.23
CA GLN A 118 -24.61 -1.42 8.36
C GLN A 118 -24.32 -2.71 9.15
N PRO A 119 -25.33 -3.24 9.89
CA PRO A 119 -25.14 -4.40 10.77
C PRO A 119 -24.80 -5.70 10.03
N GLU A 120 -24.99 -5.77 8.72
CA GLU A 120 -24.60 -6.90 7.88
C GLU A 120 -23.07 -7.02 7.71
N LYS A 121 -22.32 -5.93 7.92
CA LYS A 121 -20.84 -5.91 7.85
C LYS A 121 -20.15 -6.26 9.18
N ARG A 122 -20.84 -6.93 10.10
CA ARG A 122 -20.36 -7.19 11.49
C ARG A 122 -19.19 -8.17 11.62
N HIS A 123 -18.71 -8.78 10.53
CA HIS A 123 -17.68 -9.82 10.56
C HIS A 123 -16.24 -9.33 10.73
N LEU A 124 -16.03 -8.08 11.15
CA LEU A 124 -14.71 -7.48 11.35
C LEU A 124 -14.26 -7.59 12.81
N GLU A 125 -14.05 -8.82 13.29
CA GLU A 125 -13.57 -9.11 14.65
C GLU A 125 -12.29 -8.33 14.95
N PHE A 126 -11.38 -8.27 13.98
CA PHE A 126 -10.13 -7.51 14.07
C PHE A 126 -10.30 -6.05 14.51
N LEU A 127 -11.31 -5.33 14.02
CA LEU A 127 -11.51 -3.92 14.36
C LEU A 127 -12.28 -3.73 15.66
N THR A 128 -13.10 -4.71 16.05
CA THR A 128 -14.02 -4.63 17.18
C THR A 128 -13.41 -5.11 18.49
N GLU A 129 -12.46 -6.06 18.44
CA GLU A 129 -11.70 -6.54 19.60
C GLU A 129 -11.01 -5.40 20.36
N ASN A 130 -10.42 -4.45 19.63
CA ASN A 130 -9.80 -3.27 20.23
C ASN A 130 -9.81 -2.09 19.24
N ARG A 131 -10.33 -0.95 19.72
CA ARG A 131 -10.47 0.32 18.97
C ARG A 131 -9.16 0.92 18.46
N HIS A 132 -8.01 0.37 18.86
CA HIS A 132 -6.70 0.86 18.49
C HIS A 132 -5.85 -0.19 17.75
N ASN A 133 -6.43 -1.26 17.23
CA ASN A 133 -5.68 -2.30 16.53
C ASN A 133 -4.90 -1.78 15.32
N LEU A 134 -5.48 -0.94 14.46
CA LEU A 134 -4.75 -0.35 13.33
C LEU A 134 -3.62 0.57 13.80
N TYR A 135 -3.85 1.35 14.86
CA TYR A 135 -2.81 2.18 15.46
C TYR A 135 -1.65 1.33 15.99
N ARG A 136 -1.97 0.24 16.70
CA ARG A 136 -0.99 -0.70 17.28
C ARG A 136 -0.21 -1.47 16.21
N MET A 137 -0.80 -1.74 15.05
CA MET A 137 -0.06 -2.33 13.92
C MET A 137 1.14 -1.47 13.54
N ILE A 138 0.96 -0.14 13.50
CA ILE A 138 2.03 0.79 13.15
C ILE A 138 3.13 0.79 14.21
N ASP A 139 2.77 0.71 15.50
CA ASP A 139 3.73 0.63 16.61
C ASP A 139 4.51 -0.69 16.61
N LEU A 140 3.83 -1.81 16.38
CA LEU A 140 4.45 -3.14 16.40
C LEU A 140 5.39 -3.36 15.22
N ARG A 141 5.22 -2.61 14.13
CA ARG A 141 6.08 -2.75 12.94
C ARG A 141 7.55 -2.56 13.25
N GLU A 142 7.91 -1.61 14.12
CA GLU A 142 9.32 -1.36 14.48
C GLU A 142 10.02 -2.62 15.03
N ALA A 143 9.27 -3.51 15.69
CA ALA A 143 9.80 -4.77 16.23
C ALA A 143 9.65 -5.97 15.29
N HIS A 144 8.74 -5.90 14.30
CA HIS A 144 8.29 -7.04 13.49
C HIS A 144 8.28 -6.71 11.98
N ILE A 145 9.34 -6.05 11.49
CA ILE A 145 9.38 -5.50 10.12
C ILE A 145 9.17 -6.59 9.07
N GLU A 146 9.81 -7.75 9.23
CA GLU A 146 9.76 -8.86 8.28
C GLU A 146 8.35 -9.48 8.23
N GLU A 147 7.72 -9.70 9.38
CA GLU A 147 6.36 -10.23 9.47
C GLU A 147 5.34 -9.27 8.83
N PHE A 148 5.50 -7.96 9.03
CA PHE A 148 4.66 -6.97 8.36
C PHE A 148 4.95 -6.86 6.85
N ASN A 149 6.18 -7.11 6.41
CA ASN A 149 6.52 -7.18 4.99
C ASN A 149 5.83 -8.39 4.33
N MET A 150 5.88 -9.55 4.98
CA MET A 150 5.15 -10.75 4.54
C MET A 150 3.65 -10.51 4.50
N LEU A 151 3.10 -9.89 5.55
CA LEU A 151 1.70 -9.51 5.62
C LEU A 151 1.30 -8.61 4.44
N LEU A 152 2.11 -7.60 4.10
CA LEU A 152 1.81 -6.71 2.99
C LEU A 152 1.76 -7.45 1.65
N ILE A 153 2.75 -8.31 1.39
CA ILE A 153 2.83 -9.10 0.16
C ILE A 153 1.61 -10.01 0.03
N LEU A 154 1.22 -10.69 1.12
CA LEU A 154 0.07 -11.59 1.13
C LEU A 154 -1.25 -10.83 0.98
N LEU A 155 -1.44 -9.70 1.66
CA LEU A 155 -2.65 -8.86 1.52
C LEU A 155 -2.81 -8.36 0.09
N VAL A 156 -1.75 -7.86 -0.52
CA VAL A 156 -1.80 -7.38 -1.91
C VAL A 156 -2.12 -8.51 -2.88
N THR A 157 -1.61 -9.70 -2.64
CA THR A 157 -1.85 -10.86 -3.50
C THR A 157 -3.24 -11.43 -3.34
N ASP A 158 -3.75 -11.46 -2.10
CA ASP A 158 -5.14 -11.82 -1.82
C ASP A 158 -6.12 -10.86 -2.49
N LEU A 159 -5.86 -9.55 -2.42
CA LEU A 159 -6.66 -8.54 -3.13
C LEU A 159 -6.65 -8.71 -4.66
N LEU A 160 -5.58 -9.29 -5.22
CA LEU A 160 -5.43 -9.47 -6.66
C LEU A 160 -6.07 -10.76 -7.19
N PHE A 161 -5.89 -11.87 -6.47
CA PHE A 161 -6.19 -13.20 -6.97
C PHE A 161 -7.12 -14.03 -6.08
N LYS A 162 -7.41 -13.56 -4.85
CA LYS A 162 -8.16 -14.27 -3.81
C LYS A 162 -7.53 -15.62 -3.48
N ILE A 163 -6.62 -15.62 -2.51
CA ILE A 163 -5.90 -16.83 -2.13
C ILE A 163 -6.90 -17.79 -1.46
N PRO A 164 -6.91 -19.09 -1.77
CA PRO A 164 -7.75 -20.04 -1.07
C PRO A 164 -7.50 -20.02 0.44
N ASP A 165 -8.56 -19.94 1.25
CA ASP A 165 -8.47 -19.79 2.71
C ASP A 165 -7.61 -20.88 3.36
N GLU A 166 -7.74 -22.13 2.90
CA GLU A 166 -6.94 -23.26 3.40
C GLU A 166 -5.43 -23.05 3.17
N LEU A 167 -5.05 -22.53 2.00
CA LEU A 167 -3.67 -22.22 1.67
C LEU A 167 -3.17 -21.04 2.49
N LEU A 168 -4.01 -20.00 2.61
CA LEU A 168 -3.68 -18.81 3.36
C LEU A 168 -3.44 -19.12 4.84
N ASP A 169 -4.30 -19.91 5.47
CA ASP A 169 -4.14 -20.36 6.85
C ASP A 169 -2.84 -21.16 7.03
N ASN A 170 -2.56 -22.09 6.12
CA ASN A 170 -1.32 -22.88 6.17
C ASN A 170 -0.07 -21.99 6.01
N VAL A 171 -0.11 -21.03 5.08
CA VAL A 171 0.96 -20.06 4.87
C VAL A 171 1.16 -19.20 6.11
N MET A 172 0.08 -18.73 6.74
CA MET A 172 0.16 -17.94 7.97
C MET A 172 0.74 -18.73 9.15
N ASP A 173 0.43 -20.02 9.25
CA ASP A 173 0.98 -20.91 10.28
C ASP A 173 2.49 -21.15 10.04
N VAL A 174 2.90 -21.43 8.80
CA VAL A 174 4.32 -21.70 8.43
C VAL A 174 5.19 -20.44 8.56
N THR A 175 4.66 -19.28 8.20
CA THR A 175 5.38 -18.00 8.28
C THR A 175 5.28 -17.33 9.65
N HIS A 176 4.52 -17.92 10.58
CA HIS A 176 4.28 -17.39 11.93
C HIS A 176 3.65 -15.98 11.98
N ILE A 177 2.99 -15.53 10.90
CA ILE A 177 2.35 -14.20 10.84
C ILE A 177 0.91 -14.18 11.36
N LYS A 178 0.34 -15.34 11.67
CA LYS A 178 -1.05 -15.48 12.18
C LYS A 178 -1.31 -14.57 13.38
N SER A 179 -0.30 -14.41 14.23
CA SER A 179 -0.26 -13.41 15.29
C SER A 179 1.03 -12.61 15.21
N ILE A 180 0.93 -11.29 15.05
CA ILE A 180 2.08 -10.39 15.12
C ILE A 180 2.02 -9.64 16.46
N GLY A 181 2.93 -9.99 17.37
CA GLY A 181 2.85 -9.57 18.76
C GLY A 181 1.52 -10.00 19.39
N ASN A 182 0.70 -9.02 19.79
CA ASN A 182 -0.60 -9.26 20.43
C ASN A 182 -1.78 -9.06 19.47
N LEU A 183 -1.54 -8.99 18.16
CA LEU A 183 -2.58 -8.79 17.15
C LEU A 183 -2.85 -10.10 16.43
N ASN A 184 -4.12 -10.50 16.36
CA ASN A 184 -4.56 -11.63 15.55
C ASN A 184 -4.81 -11.15 14.11
N ILE A 185 -3.91 -11.51 13.19
CA ILE A 185 -3.91 -11.00 11.82
C ILE A 185 -4.84 -11.81 10.91
N ALA A 186 -5.20 -13.04 11.27
CA ALA A 186 -6.06 -13.89 10.45
C ALA A 186 -7.38 -13.20 10.06
N HIS A 187 -8.01 -12.49 11.01
CA HIS A 187 -9.26 -11.76 10.80
C HIS A 187 -9.14 -10.59 9.81
N VAL A 188 -7.93 -10.11 9.52
CA VAL A 188 -7.71 -9.07 8.50
C VAL A 188 -8.05 -9.63 7.11
N PHE A 189 -7.72 -10.89 6.82
CA PHE A 189 -7.97 -11.50 5.51
C PHE A 189 -9.45 -11.81 5.28
N SER A 190 -10.21 -12.05 6.35
CA SER A 190 -11.67 -12.21 6.30
C SER A 190 -12.42 -10.87 6.14
N SER A 191 -11.71 -9.74 6.18
CA SER A 191 -12.31 -8.41 6.04
C SER A 191 -12.73 -8.11 4.60
N ASP A 192 -13.58 -7.10 4.41
CA ASP A 192 -13.97 -6.66 3.07
C ASP A 192 -12.76 -6.09 2.29
N ASP A 193 -12.80 -6.24 0.96
CA ASP A 193 -11.70 -5.85 0.08
C ASP A 193 -11.33 -4.36 0.24
N GLN A 194 -12.32 -3.51 0.57
CA GLN A 194 -12.09 -2.09 0.86
C GLN A 194 -11.21 -1.89 2.09
N LEU A 195 -11.53 -2.55 3.21
CA LEU A 195 -10.73 -2.45 4.43
C LEU A 195 -9.37 -3.10 4.24
N LYS A 196 -9.29 -4.27 3.61
CA LYS A 196 -8.01 -4.93 3.27
C LYS A 196 -7.11 -3.99 2.48
N LEU A 197 -7.67 -3.29 1.49
CA LEU A 197 -6.94 -2.32 0.67
C LEU A 197 -6.47 -1.09 1.47
N MET A 198 -7.30 -0.57 2.39
CA MET A 198 -6.89 0.49 3.31
C MET A 198 -5.79 0.05 4.29
N ILE A 199 -5.87 -1.17 4.82
CA ILE A 199 -4.85 -1.74 5.71
C ILE A 199 -3.55 -1.96 4.94
N ALA A 200 -3.61 -2.54 3.74
CA ALA A 200 -2.43 -2.72 2.89
C ALA A 200 -1.76 -1.37 2.56
N SER A 201 -2.55 -0.34 2.27
CA SER A 201 -2.05 1.03 2.08
C SER A 201 -1.34 1.60 3.32
N LEU A 202 -1.88 1.37 4.52
CA LEU A 202 -1.24 1.79 5.79
C LEU A 202 0.07 1.05 6.07
N VAL A 203 0.09 -0.27 5.86
CA VAL A 203 1.30 -1.09 6.06
C VAL A 203 2.37 -0.68 5.04
N HIS A 204 1.99 -0.48 3.78
CA HIS A 204 2.86 0.05 2.74
C HIS A 204 3.41 1.45 3.08
N ALA A 205 2.56 2.34 3.62
CA ALA A 205 2.99 3.65 4.08
C ALA A 205 4.08 3.57 5.15
N SER A 206 3.95 2.61 6.07
CA SER A 206 4.94 2.38 7.12
C SER A 206 6.24 1.80 6.54
N ALA A 207 6.13 0.85 5.60
CA ALA A 207 7.28 0.32 4.86
C ALA A 207 8.03 1.41 4.07
N ARG A 208 7.32 2.44 3.60
CA ARG A 208 7.95 3.60 2.96
C ARG A 208 8.87 4.35 3.91
N ILE A 209 8.46 4.54 5.17
CA ILE A 209 9.28 5.22 6.17
C ILE A 209 10.55 4.41 6.45
N ASP A 210 10.42 3.09 6.63
CA ASP A 210 11.59 2.22 6.84
C ASP A 210 12.60 2.33 5.69
N ARG A 211 12.11 2.41 4.45
CA ARG A 211 12.95 2.60 3.27
C ARG A 211 13.60 3.97 3.23
N ASP A 212 12.83 5.03 3.50
CA ASP A 212 13.33 6.41 3.52
C ASP A 212 14.41 6.59 4.61
N GLU A 213 14.37 5.78 5.67
CA GLU A 213 15.38 5.71 6.74
C GLU A 213 16.50 4.69 6.46
N ASN A 214 16.50 4.01 5.31
CA ASN A 214 17.46 2.97 4.91
C ASN A 214 17.57 1.78 5.89
N HIS A 215 16.43 1.31 6.42
CA HIS A 215 16.40 0.15 7.32
C HIS A 215 16.85 -1.14 6.58
N PRO A 216 17.68 -2.01 7.21
CA PRO A 216 18.23 -3.20 6.55
C PRO A 216 17.17 -4.20 6.06
N SER A 217 16.08 -4.38 6.81
CA SER A 217 14.95 -5.25 6.44
C SER A 217 13.88 -4.54 5.60
N ALA A 218 14.17 -3.35 5.05
CA ALA A 218 13.24 -2.69 4.13
C ALA A 218 13.14 -3.47 2.80
N PHE A 219 12.03 -3.30 2.10
CA PHE A 219 11.88 -3.88 0.76
C PHE A 219 12.94 -3.35 -0.20
N TYR A 220 13.42 -4.22 -1.08
CA TYR A 220 14.22 -3.79 -2.22
C TYR A 220 13.39 -2.94 -3.19
N ASP A 221 14.04 -2.03 -3.90
CA ASP A 221 13.37 -0.95 -4.64
C ASP A 221 12.35 -1.45 -5.67
N LYS A 222 12.69 -2.49 -6.43
CA LYS A 222 11.79 -3.05 -7.45
C LYS A 222 10.48 -3.53 -6.84
N LEU A 223 10.52 -4.37 -5.80
CA LEU A 223 9.32 -4.87 -5.13
C LEU A 223 8.52 -3.76 -4.47
N PHE A 224 9.19 -2.82 -3.79
CA PHE A 224 8.51 -1.68 -3.16
C PHE A 224 7.73 -0.86 -4.20
N ASN A 225 8.37 -0.56 -5.33
CA ASN A 225 7.73 0.17 -6.44
C ASN A 225 6.60 -0.64 -7.07
N SER A 226 6.76 -1.96 -7.24
CA SER A 226 5.71 -2.85 -7.75
C SER A 226 4.48 -2.87 -6.83
N LEU A 227 4.68 -2.98 -5.52
CA LEU A 227 3.61 -2.90 -4.51
C LEU A 227 2.89 -1.54 -4.58
N SER A 228 3.63 -0.44 -4.70
CA SER A 228 3.06 0.90 -4.89
C SER A 228 2.16 0.98 -6.14
N ILE A 229 2.62 0.47 -7.28
CA ILE A 229 1.87 0.48 -8.55
C ILE A 229 0.59 -0.35 -8.44
N VAL A 230 0.69 -1.56 -7.88
CA VAL A 230 -0.45 -2.45 -7.70
C VAL A 230 -1.50 -1.84 -6.77
N LEU A 231 -1.09 -1.32 -5.61
CA LEU A 231 -1.99 -0.69 -4.64
C LEU A 231 -2.69 0.54 -5.24
N THR A 232 -1.93 1.38 -5.94
CA THR A 232 -2.48 2.55 -6.64
C THR A 232 -3.55 2.14 -7.65
N ASN A 233 -3.28 1.11 -8.44
CA ASN A 233 -4.24 0.60 -9.41
C ASN A 233 -5.50 0.02 -8.73
N GLN A 234 -5.35 -0.74 -7.64
CA GLN A 234 -6.49 -1.28 -6.89
C GLN A 234 -7.36 -0.17 -6.29
N MET A 235 -6.74 0.87 -5.71
CA MET A 235 -7.44 2.04 -5.18
C MET A 235 -8.22 2.79 -6.26
N ARG A 236 -7.65 2.91 -7.46
CA ARG A 236 -8.33 3.52 -8.61
C ARG A 236 -9.49 2.67 -9.11
N GLN A 237 -9.33 1.36 -9.21
CA GLN A 237 -10.41 0.44 -9.58
C GLN A 237 -11.57 0.49 -8.60
N PHE A 238 -11.28 0.60 -7.29
CA PHE A 238 -12.29 0.74 -6.26
C PHE A 238 -13.01 2.10 -6.33
N SER A 239 -12.29 3.17 -6.64
CA SER A 239 -12.82 4.54 -6.68
C SER A 239 -13.49 4.91 -8.02
N SER A 240 -13.18 4.21 -9.10
CA SER A 240 -13.64 4.52 -10.45
C SER A 240 -13.83 3.25 -11.28
N SER A 241 -15.06 3.04 -11.79
CA SER A 241 -15.45 1.85 -12.56
C SER A 241 -14.81 1.74 -13.95
N ASN A 242 -13.94 2.67 -14.33
CA ASN A 242 -13.31 2.72 -15.65
C ASN A 242 -11.81 2.94 -15.52
N THR A 243 -11.04 1.86 -15.69
CA THR A 243 -9.59 1.95 -15.87
C THR A 243 -9.12 0.96 -16.92
N ASN A 244 -9.36 1.28 -18.19
CA ASN A 244 -8.58 0.74 -19.29
C ASN A 244 -7.41 1.70 -19.53
N GLN A 245 -6.24 1.47 -18.93
CA GLN A 245 -4.93 1.89 -19.47
C GLN A 245 -3.74 1.43 -18.60
N ASN A 246 -2.66 1.07 -19.30
CA ASN A 246 -1.35 0.57 -18.83
C ASN A 246 -1.28 -0.88 -18.31
N ASN A 247 -1.77 -1.83 -19.11
CA ASN A 247 -1.64 -3.27 -18.81
C ASN A 247 -0.19 -3.75 -18.65
N GLY A 248 0.79 -3.16 -19.36
CA GLY A 248 2.19 -3.63 -19.35
C GLY A 248 2.88 -3.48 -18.00
N LEU A 249 3.04 -2.23 -17.53
CA LEU A 249 3.71 -1.94 -16.24
C LEU A 249 2.97 -2.55 -15.05
N ILE A 250 1.63 -2.56 -15.10
CA ILE A 250 0.82 -3.19 -14.05
C ILE A 250 1.03 -4.70 -14.07
N SER A 251 1.09 -5.33 -15.24
CA SER A 251 1.36 -6.76 -15.36
C SER A 251 2.75 -7.11 -14.84
N GLU A 252 3.78 -6.33 -15.18
CA GLU A 252 5.13 -6.53 -14.69
C GLU A 252 5.19 -6.39 -13.16
N ALA A 253 4.57 -5.34 -12.61
CA ALA A 253 4.46 -5.16 -11.16
C ALA A 253 3.74 -6.32 -10.48
N LYS A 254 2.64 -6.83 -11.07
CA LYS A 254 1.94 -8.02 -10.57
C LYS A 254 2.84 -9.25 -10.60
N SER A 255 3.62 -9.45 -11.67
CA SER A 255 4.54 -10.59 -11.79
C SER A 255 5.60 -10.60 -10.70
N ILE A 256 6.18 -9.44 -10.38
CA ILE A 256 7.16 -9.32 -9.28
C ILE A 256 6.52 -9.69 -7.93
N VAL A 257 5.32 -9.18 -7.65
CA VAL A 257 4.60 -9.51 -6.40
C VAL A 257 4.27 -11.01 -6.34
N CYS A 258 3.78 -11.60 -7.43
CA CYS A 258 3.49 -13.03 -7.51
C CYS A 258 4.75 -13.89 -7.33
N LEU A 259 5.90 -13.48 -7.88
CA LEU A 259 7.16 -14.20 -7.70
C LEU A 259 7.58 -14.26 -6.23
N GLU A 260 7.40 -13.18 -5.47
CA GLU A 260 7.73 -13.17 -4.05
C GLU A 260 6.74 -13.99 -3.22
N VAL A 261 5.43 -13.91 -3.48
CA VAL A 261 4.46 -14.83 -2.84
C VAL A 261 4.75 -16.28 -3.16
N MET A 262 5.15 -16.58 -4.40
CA MET A 262 5.44 -17.95 -4.78
C MET A 262 6.60 -18.56 -4.00
N GLN A 263 7.59 -17.75 -3.57
CA GLN A 263 8.63 -18.25 -2.67
C GLN A 263 8.01 -18.78 -1.37
N VAL A 264 7.03 -18.06 -0.83
CA VAL A 264 6.35 -18.41 0.42
C VAL A 264 5.52 -19.67 0.24
N PHE A 265 4.75 -19.73 -0.85
CA PHE A 265 3.87 -20.86 -1.12
C PHE A 265 4.66 -22.15 -1.35
N ILE A 266 5.82 -22.07 -2.00
CA ILE A 266 6.71 -23.23 -2.20
C ILE A 266 7.16 -23.83 -0.85
N MET A 267 7.26 -23.04 0.22
CA MET A 267 7.61 -23.56 1.55
C MET A 267 6.44 -24.31 2.22
N CYS A 268 5.22 -24.20 1.69
CA CYS A 268 4.00 -24.74 2.30
C CYS A 268 3.60 -26.05 1.62
N PRO A 269 3.53 -27.19 2.34
CA PRO A 269 3.19 -28.48 1.73
C PRO A 269 1.81 -28.49 1.04
N LEU A 270 0.83 -27.75 1.58
CA LEU A 270 -0.52 -27.66 1.05
C LEU A 270 -0.59 -26.95 -0.32
N PHE A 271 0.42 -26.14 -0.65
CA PHE A 271 0.51 -25.53 -1.96
C PHE A 271 0.52 -26.59 -3.07
N TYR A 272 1.28 -27.68 -2.89
CA TYR A 272 1.41 -28.72 -3.89
C TYR A 272 0.12 -29.49 -4.16
N THR A 273 -0.79 -29.54 -3.19
CA THR A 273 -2.11 -30.14 -3.37
C THR A 273 -3.10 -29.19 -4.04
N LEU A 274 -2.85 -27.88 -3.99
CA LEU A 274 -3.72 -26.83 -4.52
C LEU A 274 -3.19 -26.19 -5.81
N ILE A 275 -2.18 -26.78 -6.46
CA ILE A 275 -1.61 -26.28 -7.73
C ILE A 275 -2.66 -26.16 -8.84
N ASP A 276 -3.67 -27.04 -8.83
CA ASP A 276 -4.74 -27.07 -9.83
C ASP A 276 -5.89 -26.08 -9.54
N ASP A 277 -5.89 -25.44 -8.36
CA ASP A 277 -6.86 -24.39 -8.04
C ASP A 277 -6.75 -23.21 -9.02
N SER A 278 -7.89 -22.65 -9.44
CA SER A 278 -7.91 -21.60 -10.47
C SER A 278 -7.17 -20.33 -10.05
N ASN A 279 -7.23 -19.98 -8.77
CA ASN A 279 -6.61 -18.76 -8.24
C ASN A 279 -5.11 -18.98 -8.06
N VAL A 280 -4.71 -20.14 -7.53
CA VAL A 280 -3.30 -20.53 -7.39
C VAL A 280 -2.62 -20.62 -8.76
N ASN A 281 -3.27 -21.23 -9.74
CA ASN A 281 -2.77 -21.32 -11.12
C ASN A 281 -2.65 -19.93 -11.77
N SER A 282 -3.57 -19.01 -11.47
CA SER A 282 -3.49 -17.62 -11.97
C SER A 282 -2.29 -16.87 -11.40
N ILE A 283 -1.99 -17.06 -10.11
CA ILE A 283 -0.77 -16.52 -9.46
C ILE A 283 0.48 -17.10 -10.13
N MET A 284 0.52 -18.43 -10.32
CA MET A 284 1.63 -19.12 -10.99
C MET A 284 1.85 -18.63 -12.43
N LYS A 285 0.78 -18.49 -13.21
CA LYS A 285 0.83 -17.97 -14.58
C LYS A 285 1.35 -16.55 -14.62
N GLN A 286 0.93 -15.70 -13.69
CA GLN A 286 1.41 -14.32 -13.60
C GLN A 286 2.89 -14.26 -13.19
N ALA A 287 3.33 -15.13 -12.28
CA ALA A 287 4.72 -15.20 -11.84
C ALA A 287 5.67 -15.71 -12.94
N LEU A 288 5.28 -16.78 -13.64
CA LEU A 288 6.14 -17.48 -14.61
C LEU A 288 5.96 -16.99 -16.06
N GLY A 289 4.94 -16.17 -16.33
CA GLY A 289 4.59 -15.70 -17.68
C GLY A 289 4.09 -16.80 -18.63
N ARG A 290 3.89 -18.03 -18.14
CA ARG A 290 3.42 -19.20 -18.90
C ARG A 290 2.55 -20.11 -18.03
N SER A 291 1.64 -20.85 -18.66
CA SER A 291 0.97 -21.96 -17.98
C SER A 291 2.00 -23.05 -17.73
N PRO A 292 2.22 -23.50 -16.48
CA PRO A 292 3.08 -24.66 -16.23
C PRO A 292 2.53 -25.86 -17.00
N ALA A 293 3.37 -26.48 -17.84
CA ALA A 293 3.09 -27.79 -18.38
C ALA A 293 3.34 -28.78 -17.24
N TYR A 294 2.29 -29.25 -16.60
CA TYR A 294 2.39 -30.08 -15.40
C TYR A 294 2.95 -31.46 -15.74
N GLY A 295 4.24 -31.66 -15.46
CA GLY A 295 4.92 -32.96 -15.54
C GLY A 295 5.65 -33.33 -14.25
N SER A 296 6.26 -32.34 -13.57
CA SER A 296 6.92 -32.56 -12.27
C SER A 296 7.00 -31.27 -11.45
N ILE A 297 6.82 -31.39 -10.12
CA ILE A 297 7.12 -30.32 -9.13
C ILE A 297 8.55 -29.78 -9.32
N LYS A 298 9.46 -30.62 -9.82
CA LYS A 298 10.83 -30.25 -10.15
C LYS A 298 10.92 -29.20 -11.26
N ASP A 299 10.01 -29.23 -12.23
CA ASP A 299 9.97 -28.27 -13.34
C ASP A 299 9.44 -26.91 -12.87
N VAL A 300 8.51 -26.92 -11.91
CA VAL A 300 8.03 -25.70 -11.22
C VAL A 300 9.15 -25.06 -10.41
N LEU A 301 9.90 -25.85 -9.63
CA LEU A 301 11.03 -25.35 -8.83
C LEU A 301 12.19 -24.85 -9.70
N GLN A 302 12.55 -25.56 -10.78
CA GLN A 302 13.64 -25.16 -11.67
C GLN A 302 13.32 -23.90 -12.48
N SER A 303 12.07 -23.77 -12.96
CA SER A 303 11.63 -22.56 -13.65
C SER A 303 11.58 -21.36 -12.71
N PHE A 304 11.09 -21.56 -11.50
CA PHE A 304 11.01 -20.52 -10.49
C PHE A 304 12.37 -19.93 -10.11
N VAL A 305 13.38 -20.77 -9.88
CA VAL A 305 14.75 -20.30 -9.53
C VAL A 305 15.36 -19.45 -10.65
N ALA A 306 15.11 -19.79 -11.92
CA ALA A 306 15.61 -19.03 -13.06
C ALA A 306 14.97 -17.63 -13.17
N ASP A 307 13.64 -17.55 -13.03
CA ASP A 307 12.89 -16.29 -13.15
C ASP A 307 13.12 -15.35 -11.95
N GLN A 308 13.35 -15.93 -10.78
CA GLN A 308 13.76 -15.23 -9.55
C GLN A 308 15.06 -14.46 -9.68
N VAL A 309 16.11 -15.11 -10.19
CA VAL A 309 17.42 -14.48 -10.41
C VAL A 309 17.27 -13.33 -11.41
N LYS A 310 16.50 -13.55 -12.48
CA LYS A 310 16.23 -12.51 -13.48
C LYS A 310 15.55 -11.29 -12.85
N ALA A 311 14.45 -11.50 -12.13
CA ALA A 311 13.67 -10.41 -11.54
C ALA A 311 14.44 -9.57 -10.50
N ARG A 312 15.34 -10.21 -9.73
CA ARG A 312 16.14 -9.52 -8.71
C ARG A 312 17.32 -8.75 -9.29
N PHE A 313 17.94 -9.23 -10.36
CA PHE A 313 19.21 -8.68 -10.86
C PHE A 313 19.14 -7.92 -12.21
N GLU A 314 18.08 -8.10 -13.00
CA GLU A 314 17.82 -7.33 -14.25
C GLU A 314 16.73 -6.29 -14.03
#